data_AF-A0A2V7QDT1-F1
#
_entry.id   AF-A0A2V7QDT1-F1
#
_cell.length_a   1.000
_cell.length_b   1.000
_cell.length_c   1.000
_cell.angle_alpha   90.00
_cell.angle_beta   90.00
_cell.angle_gamma   90.00
#
_symmetry.space_group_name_H-M   'P 1'
#
loop_
_entity.id
_entity.type
_entity.pdbx_description
1 polymer ?
#
loop_
_entity_poly.entity_id
_entity_poly.type
_entity_poly.pdbx_seq_one_letter_code
_entity_poly.pdbx_strand_id
1 'polypeptide(L)'
;METSGRLYRFAGALEGLLAAPDAEAFERAWETAHVDRLAWDALGSARRADSEALEPALDQVDRRLLAMLERCRAFPDPHVSTFRIPEVERWQHAAAAALVGARWGVAGLRTVIADTGAPLGRRYFAFLALAERHPEGAWPLFERYLVTPGAHHAFVAAAVEAARYYPGHADVLVRLFERIRGDQLLRRFLGPKILESLYVLGEESSVPLFEELLVTGHTDPDVDRCEVTRALVAMRRVTGRVAPSSKFADDDEAAVLRALDDAERRFESTRDRIVPVVVI
;
A
#
# COMPACT_ATOMS: atom_id res chain seq x y z
N MET A 1 -19.28 -1.05 -12.62
CA MET A 1 -18.68 -0.16 -13.62
C MET A 1 -17.30 -0.69 -13.94
N GLU A 2 -17.10 -1.09 -15.19
CA GLU A 2 -15.85 -1.63 -15.72
C GLU A 2 -14.70 -0.61 -15.55
N THR A 3 -13.48 -1.09 -15.30
CA THR A 3 -12.31 -0.25 -15.00
C THR A 3 -12.05 0.82 -16.07
N SER A 4 -12.26 0.50 -17.35
CA SER A 4 -12.18 1.46 -18.46
C SER A 4 -13.15 2.64 -18.28
N GLY A 5 -14.38 2.39 -17.81
CA GLY A 5 -15.36 3.45 -17.54
C GLY A 5 -14.93 4.40 -16.42
N ARG A 6 -14.19 3.90 -15.41
CA ARG A 6 -13.59 4.75 -14.35
C ARG A 6 -12.50 5.65 -14.93
N LEU A 7 -11.63 5.09 -15.77
CA LEU A 7 -10.56 5.84 -16.44
C LEU A 7 -11.10 6.92 -17.38
N TYR A 8 -12.12 6.61 -18.19
CA TYR A 8 -12.74 7.61 -19.07
C TYR A 8 -13.44 8.72 -18.30
N ARG A 9 -14.12 8.39 -17.19
CA ARG A 9 -14.70 9.42 -16.31
C ARG A 9 -13.63 10.33 -15.73
N PHE A 10 -12.51 9.76 -15.29
CA PHE A 10 -11.39 10.54 -14.77
C PHE A 10 -10.78 11.43 -15.87
N ALA A 11 -10.54 10.89 -17.07
CA ALA A 11 -10.07 11.65 -18.22
C ALA A 11 -11.01 12.83 -18.56
N GLY A 12 -12.33 12.62 -18.54
CA GLY A 12 -13.31 13.69 -18.76
C GLY A 12 -13.29 14.77 -17.67
N ALA A 13 -13.07 14.39 -16.39
CA ALA A 13 -12.89 15.37 -15.33
C ALA A 13 -11.64 16.24 -15.56
N LEU A 14 -10.52 15.62 -15.98
CA LEU A 14 -9.29 16.33 -16.34
C LEU A 14 -9.51 17.35 -17.47
N GLU A 15 -10.37 17.06 -18.45
CA GLU A 15 -10.70 18.03 -19.51
C GLU A 15 -11.38 19.30 -18.95
N GLY A 16 -12.28 19.15 -17.98
CA GLY A 16 -12.92 20.28 -17.32
C GLY A 16 -11.91 21.18 -16.60
N LEU A 17 -10.90 20.59 -15.96
CA LEU A 17 -9.81 21.32 -15.31
C LEU A 17 -8.87 22.00 -16.32
N LEU A 18 -8.53 21.34 -17.42
CA LEU A 18 -7.69 21.92 -18.48
C LEU A 18 -8.35 23.16 -19.10
N ALA A 19 -9.68 23.18 -19.19
CA ALA A 19 -10.46 24.29 -19.71
C ALA A 19 -10.62 25.47 -18.72
N ALA A 20 -10.20 25.32 -17.46
CA ALA A 20 -10.33 26.39 -16.47
C ALA A 20 -9.49 27.62 -16.87
N PRO A 21 -10.08 28.83 -16.91
CA PRO A 21 -9.38 30.04 -17.37
C PRO A 21 -8.27 30.50 -16.41
N ASP A 22 -8.48 30.32 -15.10
CA ASP A 22 -7.62 30.78 -14.02
C ASP A 22 -7.54 29.74 -12.88
N ALA A 23 -6.68 30.01 -11.89
CA ALA A 23 -6.46 29.12 -10.76
C ALA A 23 -7.72 28.95 -9.89
N GLU A 24 -8.55 29.99 -9.75
CA GLU A 24 -9.77 29.92 -8.93
C GLU A 24 -10.83 29.01 -9.59
N ALA A 25 -11.02 29.14 -10.90
CA ALA A 25 -11.88 28.25 -11.66
C ALA A 25 -11.35 26.81 -11.67
N PHE A 26 -10.02 26.64 -11.71
CA PHE A 26 -9.37 25.34 -11.63
C PHE A 26 -9.67 24.65 -10.29
N GLU A 27 -9.45 25.34 -9.17
CA GLU A 27 -9.72 24.80 -7.83
C GLU A 27 -11.21 24.48 -7.64
N ARG A 28 -12.11 25.37 -8.08
CA ARG A 28 -13.55 25.08 -8.02
C ARG A 28 -13.94 23.84 -8.83
N ALA A 29 -13.37 23.67 -10.03
CA ALA A 29 -13.60 22.49 -10.85
C ALA A 29 -13.04 21.23 -10.18
N TRP A 30 -11.86 21.33 -9.55
CA TRP A 30 -11.24 20.25 -8.79
C TRP A 30 -12.13 19.75 -7.66
N GLU A 31 -12.61 20.67 -6.83
CA GLU A 31 -13.47 20.36 -5.68
C GLU A 31 -14.82 19.80 -6.13
N THR A 32 -15.47 20.45 -7.11
CA THR A 32 -16.80 20.07 -7.60
C THR A 32 -16.80 18.66 -8.20
N ALA A 33 -15.74 18.31 -8.94
CA ALA A 33 -15.63 16.99 -9.55
C ALA A 33 -15.07 15.93 -8.58
N HIS A 34 -14.62 16.32 -7.37
CA HIS A 34 -13.93 15.45 -6.42
C HIS A 34 -12.79 14.65 -7.09
N VAL A 35 -11.93 15.36 -7.82
CA VAL A 35 -10.96 14.75 -8.75
C VAL A 35 -10.00 13.80 -8.03
N ASP A 36 -9.58 14.12 -6.80
CA ASP A 36 -8.71 13.25 -6.00
C ASP A 36 -9.28 11.83 -5.85
N ARG A 37 -10.58 11.75 -5.53
CA ARG A 37 -11.28 10.48 -5.37
C ARG A 37 -11.40 9.76 -6.70
N LEU A 38 -11.77 10.47 -7.77
CA LEU A 38 -11.87 9.89 -9.11
C LEU A 38 -10.52 9.33 -9.58
N ALA A 39 -9.44 10.07 -9.36
CA ALA A 39 -8.08 9.69 -9.73
C ALA A 39 -7.67 8.40 -9.04
N TRP A 40 -7.72 8.36 -7.70
CA TRP A 40 -7.27 7.20 -6.94
C TRP A 40 -8.19 5.98 -7.09
N ASP A 41 -9.50 6.18 -7.27
CA ASP A 41 -10.42 5.10 -7.59
C ASP A 41 -10.12 4.49 -8.97
N ALA A 42 -9.91 5.32 -10.00
CA ALA A 42 -9.63 4.87 -11.36
C ALA A 42 -8.25 4.21 -11.49
N LEU A 43 -7.21 4.89 -11.03
CA LEU A 43 -5.82 4.42 -11.11
C LEU A 43 -5.57 3.21 -10.21
N GLY A 44 -6.17 3.18 -9.02
CA GLY A 44 -6.13 2.01 -8.15
C GLY A 44 -6.81 0.79 -8.78
N SER A 45 -7.91 0.98 -9.51
CA SER A 45 -8.58 -0.10 -10.24
C SER A 45 -7.75 -0.58 -11.43
N ALA A 46 -7.17 0.34 -12.20
CA ALA A 46 -6.34 0.00 -13.37
C ALA A 46 -5.07 -0.75 -12.98
N ARG A 47 -4.43 -0.35 -11.88
CA ARG A 47 -3.23 -1.00 -11.34
C ARG A 47 -3.45 -2.50 -11.07
N ARG A 48 -4.62 -2.86 -10.51
CA ARG A 48 -5.02 -4.24 -10.18
C ARG A 48 -5.50 -5.08 -11.36
N ALA A 49 -6.01 -4.46 -12.41
CA ALA A 49 -6.83 -5.15 -13.42
C ALA A 49 -6.07 -6.03 -14.43
N ASP A 50 -4.73 -5.96 -14.47
CA ASP A 50 -3.85 -6.78 -15.33
C ASP A 50 -4.41 -7.10 -16.73
N SER A 51 -4.77 -6.05 -17.48
CA SER A 51 -5.48 -6.19 -18.75
C SER A 51 -4.99 -5.17 -19.79
N GLU A 52 -4.57 -5.68 -20.95
CA GLU A 52 -4.19 -4.89 -22.13
C GLU A 52 -5.35 -4.04 -22.66
N ALA A 53 -6.60 -4.46 -22.43
CA ALA A 53 -7.80 -3.72 -22.87
C ALA A 53 -7.91 -2.32 -22.24
N LEU A 54 -7.19 -2.07 -21.13
CA LEU A 54 -7.15 -0.76 -20.48
C LEU A 54 -6.20 0.22 -21.16
N GLU A 55 -5.31 -0.24 -22.04
CA GLU A 55 -4.28 0.60 -22.66
C GLU A 55 -4.87 1.88 -23.28
N PRO A 56 -5.93 1.85 -24.12
CA PRO A 56 -6.43 3.07 -24.76
C PRO A 56 -6.98 4.09 -23.75
N ALA A 57 -7.55 3.63 -22.64
CA ALA A 57 -8.08 4.49 -21.60
C ALA A 57 -6.96 5.08 -20.72
N LEU A 58 -5.95 4.27 -20.40
CA LEU A 58 -4.77 4.71 -19.64
C LEU A 58 -3.92 5.71 -20.43
N ASP A 59 -3.72 5.47 -21.73
CA ASP A 59 -3.00 6.39 -22.62
C ASP A 59 -3.67 7.77 -22.69
N GLN A 60 -5.01 7.80 -22.69
CA GLN A 60 -5.77 9.05 -22.62
C GLN A 60 -5.64 9.78 -21.30
N VAL A 61 -5.61 9.06 -20.18
CA VAL A 61 -5.39 9.63 -18.84
C VAL A 61 -3.97 10.17 -18.73
N ASP A 62 -2.96 9.39 -19.13
CA ASP A 62 -1.54 9.80 -19.05
C ASP A 62 -1.28 11.08 -19.85
N ARG A 63 -1.76 11.17 -21.10
CA ARG A 63 -1.64 12.39 -21.93
C ARG A 63 -2.29 13.61 -21.27
N ARG A 64 -3.47 13.46 -20.67
CA ARG A 64 -4.17 14.57 -20.01
C ARG A 64 -3.49 14.99 -18.71
N LEU A 65 -2.91 14.04 -17.95
CA LEU A 65 -2.13 14.35 -16.76
C LEU A 65 -0.85 15.12 -17.11
N LEU A 66 -0.18 14.77 -18.21
CA LEU A 66 0.98 15.53 -18.70
C LEU A 66 0.58 16.96 -19.08
N ALA A 67 -0.49 17.13 -19.84
CA ALA A 67 -1.04 18.46 -20.15
C ALA A 67 -1.45 19.23 -18.89
N MET A 68 -1.96 18.53 -17.87
CA MET A 68 -2.34 19.12 -16.60
C MET A 68 -1.14 19.67 -15.84
N LEU A 69 -0.02 18.94 -15.83
CA LEU A 69 1.22 19.42 -15.20
C LEU A 69 1.73 20.70 -15.86
N GLU A 70 1.69 20.76 -17.19
CA GLU A 70 2.02 21.98 -17.92
C GLU A 70 1.07 23.13 -17.56
N ARG A 71 -0.24 22.85 -17.51
CA ARG A 71 -1.25 23.85 -17.15
C ARG A 71 -1.07 24.37 -15.72
N CYS A 72 -0.86 23.49 -14.75
CA CYS A 72 -0.64 23.85 -13.35
C CYS A 72 0.61 24.71 -13.17
N ARG A 73 1.69 24.39 -13.89
CA ARG A 73 2.94 25.19 -13.86
C ARG A 73 2.79 26.58 -14.47
N ALA A 74 1.79 26.78 -15.33
CA ALA A 74 1.51 28.09 -15.91
C ALA A 74 0.70 29.02 -14.99
N PHE A 75 0.09 28.50 -13.92
CA PHE A 75 -0.58 29.35 -12.93
C PHE A 75 0.45 29.98 -11.98
N PRO A 76 0.45 31.31 -11.80
CA PRO A 76 1.32 31.99 -10.81
C PRO A 76 0.76 31.87 -9.38
N ASP A 77 0.03 30.79 -9.09
CA ASP A 77 -0.67 30.57 -7.83
C ASP A 77 0.16 29.67 -6.89
N PRO A 78 0.50 30.15 -5.67
CA PRO A 78 1.28 29.36 -4.70
C PRO A 78 0.58 28.09 -4.22
N HIS A 79 -0.75 28.08 -4.14
CA HIS A 79 -1.51 26.92 -3.73
C HIS A 79 -1.41 25.81 -4.78
N VAL A 80 -1.61 26.16 -6.06
CA VAL A 80 -1.47 25.19 -7.17
C VAL A 80 -0.06 24.61 -7.20
N SER A 81 0.97 25.46 -7.11
CA SER A 81 2.35 24.99 -7.18
C SER A 81 2.76 24.12 -6.00
N THR A 82 2.26 24.42 -4.80
CA THR A 82 2.59 23.69 -3.56
C THR A 82 1.81 22.38 -3.43
N PHE A 83 0.53 22.36 -3.82
CA PHE A 83 -0.37 21.24 -3.49
C PHE A 83 -0.84 20.45 -4.71
N ARG A 84 -1.14 21.12 -5.84
CA ARG A 84 -1.71 20.45 -7.01
C ARG A 84 -0.66 19.86 -7.92
N ILE A 85 0.47 20.54 -8.15
CA ILE A 85 1.56 19.97 -8.95
C ILE A 85 2.02 18.62 -8.37
N PRO A 86 2.36 18.49 -7.07
CA PRO A 86 2.79 17.20 -6.52
C PRO A 86 1.71 16.11 -6.59
N GLU A 87 0.43 16.47 -6.40
CA GLU A 87 -0.68 15.51 -6.51
C GLU A 87 -0.84 15.01 -7.95
N VAL A 88 -0.83 15.91 -8.94
CA VAL A 88 -0.91 15.53 -10.36
C VAL A 88 0.33 14.74 -10.79
N GLU A 89 1.52 15.05 -10.28
CA GLU A 89 2.75 14.27 -10.54
C GLU A 89 2.62 12.84 -10.01
N ARG A 90 2.04 12.66 -8.81
CA ARG A 90 1.73 11.33 -8.27
C ARG A 90 0.76 10.56 -9.17
N TRP A 91 -0.30 11.21 -9.64
CA TRP A 91 -1.24 10.57 -10.57
C TRP A 91 -0.58 10.20 -11.88
N GLN A 92 0.28 11.07 -12.42
CA GLN A 92 1.02 10.80 -13.66
C GLN A 92 1.91 9.56 -13.49
N HIS A 93 2.64 9.47 -12.38
CA HIS A 93 3.47 8.31 -12.09
C HIS A 93 2.66 7.01 -11.95
N ALA A 94 1.50 7.07 -11.30
CA ALA A 94 0.58 5.94 -11.18
C ALA A 94 -0.02 5.54 -12.53
N ALA A 95 -0.45 6.50 -13.35
CA ALA A 95 -0.98 6.27 -14.69
C ALA A 95 0.08 5.65 -15.62
N ALA A 96 1.30 6.19 -15.62
CA ALA A 96 2.40 5.64 -16.41
C ALA A 96 2.77 4.21 -16.00
N ALA A 97 2.83 3.92 -14.69
CA ALA A 97 3.09 2.56 -14.20
C ALA A 97 1.96 1.60 -14.58
N ALA A 98 0.70 2.03 -14.46
CA ALA A 98 -0.45 1.24 -14.87
C ALA A 98 -0.48 0.99 -16.38
N LEU A 99 -0.15 1.99 -17.20
CA LEU A 99 -0.05 1.88 -18.66
C LEU A 99 1.05 0.89 -19.06
N VAL A 100 2.21 0.94 -18.39
CA VAL A 100 3.28 -0.04 -18.59
C VAL A 100 2.78 -1.45 -18.24
N GLY A 101 2.12 -1.59 -17.10
CA GLY A 101 1.57 -2.88 -16.67
C GLY A 101 0.44 -3.39 -17.56
N ALA A 102 -0.28 -2.51 -18.26
CA ALA A 102 -1.28 -2.90 -19.25
C ALA A 102 -0.62 -3.36 -20.55
N ARG A 103 0.38 -2.63 -21.07
CA ARG A 103 1.03 -2.92 -22.36
C ARG A 103 1.98 -4.12 -22.34
N TRP A 104 2.69 -4.31 -21.23
CA TRP A 104 3.83 -5.23 -21.16
C TRP A 104 3.78 -6.15 -19.94
N GLY A 105 2.65 -6.16 -19.21
CA GLY A 105 2.43 -7.02 -18.05
C GLY A 105 3.54 -6.95 -17.00
N VAL A 106 3.81 -8.11 -16.38
CA VAL A 106 4.83 -8.28 -15.34
C VAL A 106 6.24 -7.90 -15.81
N ALA A 107 6.59 -8.17 -17.07
CA ALA A 107 7.91 -7.86 -17.61
C ALA A 107 8.15 -6.35 -17.70
N GLY A 108 7.14 -5.59 -18.14
CA GLY A 108 7.18 -4.14 -18.16
C GLY A 108 7.33 -3.55 -16.76
N LEU A 109 6.53 -4.04 -15.80
CA LEU A 109 6.62 -3.59 -14.40
C LEU A 109 8.02 -3.83 -13.81
N ARG A 110 8.60 -5.02 -14.02
CA ARG A 110 9.96 -5.35 -13.57
C ARG A 110 11.01 -4.41 -14.18
N THR A 111 10.85 -4.06 -15.45
CA THR A 111 11.75 -3.13 -16.14
C THR A 111 11.70 -1.74 -15.50
N VAL A 112 10.51 -1.21 -15.23
CA VAL A 112 10.34 0.10 -14.56
C VAL A 112 10.92 0.07 -13.14
N ILE A 113 10.71 -1.01 -12.39
CA ILE A 113 11.25 -1.13 -11.01
C ILE A 113 12.79 -1.10 -11.02
N ALA A 114 13.39 -1.80 -11.97
CA ALA A 114 14.85 -1.91 -12.12
C ALA A 114 15.51 -0.63 -12.65
N ASP A 115 14.77 0.24 -13.36
CA ASP A 115 15.28 1.50 -13.87
C ASP A 115 15.55 2.49 -12.74
N THR A 116 16.83 2.64 -12.38
CA THR A 116 17.26 3.60 -11.34
C THR A 116 17.20 5.05 -11.79
N GLY A 117 17.06 5.33 -13.10
CA GLY A 117 16.87 6.67 -13.65
C GLY A 117 15.41 7.12 -13.65
N ALA A 118 14.45 6.19 -13.49
CA ALA A 118 13.04 6.53 -13.39
C ALA A 118 12.70 7.25 -12.07
N PRO A 119 11.73 8.18 -12.07
CA PRO A 119 11.25 8.82 -10.86
C PRO A 119 10.82 7.80 -9.79
N LEU A 120 11.15 8.06 -8.53
CA LEU A 120 10.87 7.16 -7.40
C LEU A 120 9.39 6.75 -7.34
N GLY A 121 8.48 7.72 -7.53
CA GLY A 121 7.05 7.46 -7.54
C GLY A 121 6.62 6.49 -8.64
N ARG A 122 7.17 6.62 -9.85
CA ARG A 122 6.87 5.70 -10.97
C ARG A 122 7.33 4.28 -10.66
N ARG A 123 8.54 4.14 -10.13
CA ARG A 123 9.09 2.85 -9.67
C ARG A 123 8.24 2.25 -8.56
N TYR A 124 7.80 3.07 -7.62
CA TYR A 124 6.95 2.65 -6.51
C TYR A 124 5.59 2.15 -6.99
N PHE A 125 4.90 2.87 -7.87
CA PHE A 125 3.61 2.42 -8.40
C PHE A 125 3.74 1.15 -9.26
N ALA A 126 4.84 0.97 -9.99
CA ALA A 126 5.12 -0.28 -10.69
C ALA A 126 5.36 -1.45 -9.72
N PHE A 127 6.13 -1.21 -8.65
CA PHE A 127 6.35 -2.18 -7.57
C PHE A 127 5.05 -2.58 -6.88
N LEU A 128 4.20 -1.60 -6.61
CA LEU A 128 2.91 -1.81 -5.97
C LEU A 128 1.91 -2.53 -6.88
N ALA A 129 1.95 -2.28 -8.19
CA ALA A 129 1.19 -3.05 -9.18
C ALA A 129 1.61 -4.52 -9.19
N LEU A 130 2.92 -4.78 -9.16
CA LEU A 130 3.46 -6.13 -9.10
C LEU A 130 3.08 -6.83 -7.79
N ALA A 131 3.13 -6.12 -6.66
CA ALA A 131 2.74 -6.63 -5.35
C ALA A 131 1.26 -7.05 -5.32
N GLU A 132 0.36 -6.22 -5.86
CA GLU A 132 -1.06 -6.55 -5.92
C GLU A 132 -1.41 -7.67 -6.88
N ARG A 133 -0.66 -7.83 -7.97
CA ARG A 133 -0.84 -8.93 -8.93
C ARG A 133 -0.20 -10.24 -8.48
N HIS A 134 0.74 -10.16 -7.53
CA HIS A 134 1.44 -11.29 -6.91
C HIS A 134 1.80 -12.44 -7.88
N PRO A 135 2.46 -12.15 -9.02
CA PRO A 135 2.75 -13.19 -10.01
C PRO A 135 3.77 -14.20 -9.48
N GLU A 136 3.64 -15.44 -9.95
CA GLU A 136 4.58 -16.52 -9.61
C GLU A 136 6.04 -16.09 -9.88
N GLY A 137 6.93 -16.42 -8.93
CA GLY A 137 8.35 -16.11 -9.04
C GLY A 137 8.72 -14.63 -8.86
N ALA A 138 7.82 -13.75 -8.41
CA ALA A 138 8.20 -12.38 -8.04
C ALA A 138 8.82 -12.26 -6.63
N TRP A 139 8.75 -13.29 -5.79
CA TRP A 139 9.33 -13.29 -4.45
C TRP A 139 10.78 -12.76 -4.37
N PRO A 140 11.74 -13.21 -5.21
CA PRO A 140 13.13 -12.76 -5.10
C PRO A 140 13.31 -11.24 -5.25
N LEU A 141 12.37 -10.57 -5.92
CA LEU A 141 12.35 -9.11 -5.99
C LEU A 141 11.94 -8.50 -4.65
N PHE A 142 10.82 -8.95 -4.07
CA PHE A 142 10.33 -8.45 -2.78
C PHE A 142 11.33 -8.71 -1.66
N GLU A 143 11.86 -9.93 -1.60
CA GLU A 143 12.88 -10.33 -0.64
C GLU A 143 14.08 -9.38 -0.66
N ARG A 144 14.57 -9.00 -1.85
CA ARG A 144 15.69 -8.06 -2.00
C ARG A 144 15.44 -6.76 -1.24
N TYR A 145 14.24 -6.19 -1.32
CA TYR A 145 13.88 -4.97 -0.58
C TYR A 145 13.74 -5.22 0.93
N LEU A 146 13.27 -6.39 1.34
CA LEU A 146 13.17 -6.77 2.75
C LEU A 146 14.53 -6.97 3.39
N VAL A 147 15.49 -7.57 2.70
CA VAL A 147 16.82 -7.89 3.28
C VAL A 147 17.81 -6.74 3.16
N THR A 148 17.69 -5.87 2.15
CA THR A 148 18.65 -4.76 1.92
C THR A 148 18.50 -3.67 2.99
N PRO A 149 19.54 -3.41 3.81
CA PRO A 149 19.52 -2.29 4.74
C PRO A 149 19.40 -0.95 3.99
N GLY A 150 18.59 -0.03 4.52
CA GLY A 150 18.39 1.29 3.91
C GLY A 150 17.52 1.29 2.65
N ALA A 151 16.90 0.17 2.27
CA ALA A 151 15.87 0.16 1.24
C ALA A 151 14.74 1.14 1.60
N HIS A 152 14.22 1.84 0.59
CA HIS A 152 13.22 2.88 0.81
C HIS A 152 11.95 2.29 1.48
N HIS A 153 11.56 2.86 2.62
CA HIS A 153 10.50 2.32 3.50
C HIS A 153 9.16 2.06 2.79
N ALA A 154 8.79 2.88 1.80
CA ALA A 154 7.58 2.62 1.00
C ALA A 154 7.62 1.29 0.23
N PHE A 155 8.78 0.93 -0.34
CA PHE A 155 8.97 -0.35 -1.03
C PHE A 155 9.03 -1.50 -0.02
N VAL A 156 9.67 -1.29 1.13
CA VAL A 156 9.69 -2.28 2.22
C VAL A 156 8.27 -2.58 2.69
N ALA A 157 7.44 -1.56 2.92
CA ALA A 157 6.04 -1.74 3.34
C ALA A 157 5.24 -2.55 2.31
N ALA A 158 5.34 -2.20 1.02
CA ALA A 158 4.68 -2.96 -0.04
C ALA A 158 5.21 -4.40 -0.15
N ALA A 159 6.51 -4.63 0.06
CA ALA A 159 7.11 -5.96 0.04
C ALA A 159 6.66 -6.81 1.24
N VAL A 160 6.52 -6.21 2.42
CA VAL A 160 5.98 -6.87 3.62
C VAL A 160 4.57 -7.36 3.34
N GLU A 161 3.69 -6.50 2.84
CA GLU A 161 2.31 -6.87 2.53
C GLU A 161 2.23 -7.87 1.35
N ALA A 162 3.16 -7.81 0.40
CA ALA A 162 3.26 -8.79 -0.68
C ALA A 162 3.68 -10.18 -0.17
N ALA A 163 4.48 -10.24 0.91
CA ALA A 163 5.06 -11.49 1.40
C ALA A 163 4.02 -12.55 1.78
N ARG A 164 2.82 -12.13 2.22
CA ARG A 164 1.74 -13.06 2.57
C ARG A 164 1.18 -13.88 1.39
N TYR A 165 1.53 -13.52 0.16
CA TYR A 165 1.18 -14.29 -1.05
C TYR A 165 2.29 -15.28 -1.46
N TYR A 166 3.40 -15.33 -0.73
CA TYR A 166 4.55 -16.21 -0.98
C TYR A 166 4.87 -17.02 0.27
N PRO A 167 4.24 -18.20 0.47
CA PRO A 167 4.45 -19.02 1.65
C PRO A 167 5.88 -19.59 1.72
N GLY A 168 6.36 -19.85 2.92
CA GLY A 168 7.69 -20.38 3.22
C GLY A 168 8.74 -19.31 3.53
N HIS A 169 8.30 -18.09 3.86
CA HIS A 169 9.17 -16.92 4.00
C HIS A 169 8.89 -16.06 5.24
N ALA A 170 8.17 -16.59 6.24
CA ALA A 170 7.89 -15.85 7.47
C ALA A 170 9.19 -15.47 8.23
N ASP A 171 10.23 -16.27 8.12
CA ASP A 171 11.55 -16.02 8.72
C ASP A 171 12.19 -14.70 8.25
N VAL A 172 11.95 -14.30 6.99
CA VAL A 172 12.43 -13.02 6.45
C VAL A 172 11.73 -11.85 7.14
N LEU A 173 10.42 -11.96 7.39
CA LEU A 173 9.64 -10.94 8.09
C LEU A 173 9.99 -10.86 9.58
N VAL A 174 10.24 -12.00 10.22
CA VAL A 174 10.74 -12.05 11.61
C VAL A 174 12.08 -11.32 11.71
N ARG A 175 13.05 -11.63 10.83
CA ARG A 175 14.35 -10.93 10.80
C ARG A 175 14.22 -9.43 10.53
N LEU A 176 13.28 -9.03 9.67
CA LEU A 176 12.98 -7.62 9.44
C LEU A 176 12.49 -6.95 10.73
N PHE A 177 11.56 -7.59 11.45
CA PHE A 177 11.04 -7.07 12.72
C PHE A 177 12.16 -6.86 13.74
N GLU A 178 13.03 -7.87 13.93
CA GLU A 178 14.18 -7.76 14.83
C GLU A 178 15.08 -6.57 14.48
N ARG A 179 15.36 -6.39 13.19
CA ARG A 179 16.23 -5.30 12.73
C ARG A 179 15.64 -3.91 12.99
N ILE A 180 14.32 -3.75 12.91
CA ILE A 180 13.66 -2.45 13.13
C ILE A 180 13.21 -2.24 14.58
N ARG A 181 13.31 -3.27 15.44
CA ARG A 181 12.72 -3.26 16.79
C ARG A 181 13.13 -2.07 17.66
N GLY A 182 14.37 -1.61 17.51
CA GLY A 182 14.92 -0.45 18.22
C GLY A 182 14.57 0.91 17.61
N ASP A 183 14.06 0.94 16.38
CA ASP A 183 13.63 2.17 15.70
C ASP A 183 12.12 2.37 15.87
N GLN A 184 11.74 3.30 16.73
CA GLN A 184 10.32 3.54 17.05
C GLN A 184 9.50 4.01 15.83
N LEU A 185 10.09 4.77 14.91
CA LEU A 185 9.38 5.28 13.73
C LEU A 185 9.14 4.15 12.74
N LEU A 186 10.17 3.36 12.45
CA LEU A 186 10.04 2.19 11.57
C LEU A 186 9.14 1.12 12.19
N ARG A 187 9.25 0.86 13.50
CA ARG A 187 8.38 -0.10 14.19
C ARG A 187 6.92 0.32 14.16
N ARG A 188 6.62 1.60 14.39
CA ARG A 188 5.24 2.13 14.30
C ARG A 188 4.69 2.03 12.87
N PHE A 189 5.53 2.21 11.86
CA PHE A 189 5.11 2.19 10.46
C PHE A 189 5.00 0.77 9.88
N LEU A 190 6.02 -0.07 10.07
CA LEU A 190 6.12 -1.42 9.48
C LEU A 190 5.58 -2.52 10.40
N GLY A 191 5.64 -2.35 11.73
CA GLY A 191 5.24 -3.36 12.71
C GLY A 191 3.84 -3.93 12.46
N PRO A 192 2.79 -3.10 12.33
CA PRO A 192 1.44 -3.59 12.03
C PRO A 192 1.37 -4.42 10.74
N LYS A 193 2.06 -3.99 9.67
CA LYS A 193 2.10 -4.69 8.37
C LYS A 193 2.84 -6.03 8.45
N ILE A 194 3.95 -6.06 9.20
CA ILE A 194 4.74 -7.28 9.41
C ILE A 194 3.91 -8.30 10.18
N LEU A 195 3.31 -7.89 11.31
CA LEU A 195 2.52 -8.79 12.15
C LEU A 195 1.26 -9.30 11.42
N GLU A 196 0.60 -8.46 10.62
CA GLU A 196 -0.52 -8.89 9.77
C GLU A 196 -0.08 -9.88 8.70
N SER A 197 1.06 -9.67 8.06
CA SER A 197 1.57 -10.60 7.04
C SER A 197 1.99 -11.94 7.66
N LEU A 198 2.62 -11.93 8.85
CA LEU A 198 2.94 -13.13 9.61
C LEU A 198 1.67 -13.88 10.07
N TYR A 199 0.63 -13.16 10.48
CA TYR A 199 -0.67 -13.74 10.82
C TYR A 199 -1.29 -14.49 9.64
N VAL A 200 -1.24 -13.90 8.43
CA VAL A 200 -1.77 -14.52 7.21
C VAL A 200 -0.95 -15.74 6.80
N LEU A 201 0.38 -15.66 6.88
CA LEU A 201 1.28 -16.80 6.58
C LEU A 201 1.04 -17.98 7.54
N GLY A 202 0.84 -17.70 8.83
CA GLY A 202 0.50 -18.72 9.83
C GLY A 202 1.59 -19.78 10.05
N GLU A 203 2.84 -19.46 9.74
CA GLU A 203 3.97 -20.39 9.81
C GLU A 203 4.53 -20.50 11.25
N GLU A 204 4.87 -21.72 11.69
CA GLU A 204 5.43 -21.98 13.04
C GLU A 204 6.71 -21.19 13.33
N SER A 205 7.48 -20.84 12.31
CA SER A 205 8.70 -20.02 12.40
C SER A 205 8.45 -18.62 13.00
N SER A 206 7.21 -18.15 13.01
CA SER A 206 6.80 -16.87 13.60
C SER A 206 6.42 -16.95 15.08
N VAL A 207 6.20 -18.16 15.62
CA VAL A 207 5.76 -18.38 17.01
C VAL A 207 6.70 -17.74 18.04
N PRO A 208 8.04 -17.89 17.96
CA PRO A 208 8.93 -17.30 18.95
C PRO A 208 8.82 -15.77 19.04
N LEU A 209 8.62 -15.10 17.89
CA LEU A 209 8.40 -13.65 17.87
C LEU A 209 7.08 -13.29 18.58
N PHE A 210 6.00 -14.03 18.31
CA PHE A 210 4.73 -13.75 18.96
C PHE A 210 4.80 -13.98 20.47
N GLU A 211 5.40 -15.08 20.93
CA GLU A 211 5.61 -15.35 22.35
C GLU A 211 6.36 -14.22 23.04
N GLU A 212 7.41 -13.68 22.41
CA GLU A 212 8.14 -12.53 22.94
C GLU A 212 7.24 -11.29 23.04
N LEU A 213 6.47 -11.01 21.99
CA LEU A 213 5.56 -9.86 21.93
C LEU A 213 4.41 -9.95 22.95
N LEU A 214 4.03 -11.15 23.40
CA LEU A 214 3.05 -11.28 24.50
C LEU A 214 3.55 -10.66 25.81
N VAL A 215 4.87 -10.56 25.98
CA VAL A 215 5.51 -10.00 27.17
C VAL A 215 5.99 -8.57 26.90
N THR A 216 6.71 -8.35 25.80
CA THR A 216 7.44 -7.09 25.52
C THR A 216 6.77 -6.20 24.49
N GLY A 217 5.67 -6.66 23.87
CA GLY A 217 4.98 -5.95 22.81
C GLY A 217 4.31 -4.67 23.30
N HIS A 218 4.15 -3.71 22.39
CA HIS A 218 3.46 -2.47 22.66
C HIS A 218 1.95 -2.71 22.88
N THR A 219 1.42 -2.14 23.96
CA THR A 219 0.00 -2.13 24.28
C THR A 219 -0.63 -0.79 23.86
N ASP A 220 -1.76 -0.85 23.16
CA ASP A 220 -2.54 0.31 22.74
C ASP A 220 -4.05 -0.04 22.90
N PRO A 221 -4.91 0.92 23.30
CA PRO A 221 -6.37 0.77 23.22
C PRO A 221 -6.87 0.49 21.80
N ASP A 222 -6.22 1.07 20.80
CA ASP A 222 -6.45 0.79 19.39
C ASP A 222 -5.84 -0.57 19.01
N VAL A 223 -6.71 -1.52 18.70
CA VAL A 223 -6.34 -2.89 18.30
C VAL A 223 -5.39 -2.87 17.10
N ASP A 224 -5.53 -1.90 16.19
CA ASP A 224 -4.69 -1.86 14.99
C ASP A 224 -3.23 -1.51 15.31
N ARG A 225 -3.00 -0.87 16.45
CA ARG A 225 -1.68 -0.44 16.94
C ARG A 225 -1.12 -1.33 18.03
N CYS A 226 -1.93 -2.21 18.61
CA CYS A 226 -1.53 -3.06 19.71
C CYS A 226 -0.84 -4.34 19.23
N GLU A 227 0.49 -4.39 19.39
CA GLU A 227 1.30 -5.56 19.04
C GLU A 227 0.92 -6.79 19.88
N VAL A 228 0.64 -6.60 21.18
CA VAL A 228 0.24 -7.70 22.08
C VAL A 228 -1.07 -8.34 21.61
N THR A 229 -2.07 -7.53 21.23
CA THR A 229 -3.35 -8.06 20.72
C THR A 229 -3.16 -8.79 19.39
N ARG A 230 -2.33 -8.27 18.48
CA ARG A 230 -1.99 -8.94 17.22
C ARG A 230 -1.27 -10.28 17.46
N ALA A 231 -0.30 -10.31 18.36
CA ALA A 231 0.43 -11.51 18.74
C ALA A 231 -0.49 -12.56 19.37
N LEU A 232 -1.43 -12.16 20.23
CA LEU A 232 -2.43 -13.07 20.82
C LEU A 232 -3.33 -13.71 19.77
N VAL A 233 -3.86 -12.91 18.84
CA VAL A 233 -4.71 -13.43 17.75
C VAL A 233 -3.92 -14.41 16.88
N ALA A 234 -2.67 -14.10 16.55
CA ALA A 234 -1.80 -15.00 15.79
C ALA A 234 -1.47 -16.30 16.57
N MET A 235 -1.12 -16.20 17.84
CA MET A 235 -0.86 -17.36 18.71
C MET A 235 -2.10 -18.24 18.86
N ARG A 236 -3.28 -17.65 19.03
CA ARG A 236 -4.54 -18.40 19.09
C ARG A 236 -4.81 -19.15 17.79
N ARG A 237 -4.54 -18.55 16.64
CA ARG A 237 -4.69 -19.19 15.33
C ARG A 237 -3.74 -20.37 15.14
N VAL A 238 -2.48 -20.23 15.54
CA VAL A 238 -1.45 -21.28 15.38
C VAL A 238 -1.62 -22.41 16.41
N THR A 239 -1.92 -22.09 17.67
CA THR A 239 -1.90 -23.05 18.78
C THR A 239 -3.28 -23.53 19.24
N GLY A 240 -4.35 -22.85 18.81
CA GLY A 240 -5.73 -23.11 19.26
C GLY A 240 -6.02 -22.65 20.70
N ARG A 241 -5.11 -21.92 21.36
CA ARG A 241 -5.24 -21.51 22.77
C ARG A 241 -4.94 -20.03 22.95
N VAL A 242 -5.56 -19.39 23.94
CA VAL A 242 -5.23 -18.03 24.36
C VAL A 242 -4.06 -18.10 25.34
N ALA A 243 -2.91 -17.56 24.93
CA ALA A 243 -1.71 -17.50 25.77
C ALA A 243 -1.79 -16.35 26.80
N PRO A 244 -1.13 -16.46 27.96
CA PRO A 244 -0.97 -15.34 28.89
C PRO A 244 -0.28 -14.15 28.22
N SER A 245 -0.63 -12.92 28.61
CA SER A 245 -0.03 -11.71 28.06
C SER A 245 0.03 -10.57 29.07
N SER A 246 0.88 -9.59 28.79
CA SER A 246 1.00 -8.38 29.60
C SER A 246 -0.24 -7.47 29.56
N LYS A 247 -1.07 -7.56 28.51
CA LYS A 247 -2.25 -6.69 28.33
C LYS A 247 -3.47 -7.14 29.12
N PHE A 248 -3.67 -8.46 29.24
CA PHE A 248 -4.89 -9.05 29.79
C PHE A 248 -4.63 -9.87 31.07
N ALA A 249 -3.56 -9.56 31.81
CA ALA A 249 -3.09 -10.39 32.94
C ALA A 249 -4.15 -10.61 34.04
N ASP A 250 -5.04 -9.63 34.25
CA ASP A 250 -6.05 -9.63 35.32
C ASP A 250 -7.50 -9.57 34.79
N ASP A 251 -7.70 -9.71 33.47
CA ASP A 251 -9.00 -9.53 32.84
C ASP A 251 -9.87 -10.79 32.87
N ASP A 252 -11.19 -10.59 32.90
CA ASP A 252 -12.18 -11.67 32.79
C ASP A 252 -12.06 -12.42 31.46
N GLU A 253 -12.01 -13.75 31.51
CA GLU A 253 -11.79 -14.61 30.34
C GLU A 253 -12.80 -14.35 29.22
N ALA A 254 -14.07 -14.12 29.56
CA ALA A 254 -15.10 -13.86 28.56
C ALA A 254 -14.93 -12.47 27.91
N ALA A 255 -14.42 -11.48 28.64
CA ALA A 255 -14.07 -10.17 28.08
C ALA A 255 -12.87 -10.26 27.13
N VAL A 256 -11.82 -11.00 27.52
CA VAL A 256 -10.64 -11.23 26.67
C VAL A 256 -11.03 -11.93 25.38
N LEU A 257 -11.83 -12.99 25.44
CA LEU A 257 -12.28 -13.72 24.26
C LEU A 257 -13.06 -12.83 23.29
N ARG A 258 -13.99 -11.99 23.79
CA ARG A 258 -14.73 -11.03 22.96
C ARG A 258 -13.79 -10.05 22.25
N ALA A 259 -12.82 -9.50 22.98
CA ALA A 259 -11.86 -8.55 22.41
C ALA A 259 -10.99 -9.20 21.32
N LEU A 260 -10.58 -10.45 21.51
CA LEU A 260 -9.80 -11.21 20.51
C LEU A 260 -10.65 -11.57 19.29
N ASP A 261 -11.92 -11.94 19.46
CA ASP A 261 -12.83 -12.21 18.35
C ASP A 261 -13.09 -10.94 17.51
N ASP A 262 -13.24 -9.79 18.17
CA ASP A 262 -13.35 -8.49 17.49
C ASP A 262 -12.09 -8.14 16.71
N ALA A 263 -10.92 -8.36 17.30
CA ALA A 263 -9.63 -8.11 16.65
C ALA A 263 -9.43 -9.03 15.45
N GLU A 264 -9.70 -10.32 15.59
CA GLU A 264 -9.60 -11.31 14.52
C GLU A 264 -10.52 -10.95 13.35
N ARG A 265 -11.78 -10.56 13.61
CA ARG A 265 -12.70 -10.08 12.56
C ARG A 265 -12.14 -8.91 11.78
N ARG A 266 -11.45 -7.97 12.43
CA ARG A 266 -10.83 -6.81 11.77
C ARG A 266 -9.69 -7.24 10.87
N PHE A 267 -8.76 -8.05 11.38
CA PHE A 267 -7.62 -8.52 10.60
C PHE A 267 -8.06 -9.37 9.41
N GLU A 268 -9.07 -10.22 9.59
CA GLU A 268 -9.66 -11.01 8.51
C GLU A 268 -10.31 -10.14 7.43
N SER A 269 -10.87 -8.98 7.78
CA SER A 269 -11.46 -8.05 6.81
C SER A 269 -10.42 -7.30 5.95
N THR A 270 -9.17 -7.21 6.42
CA THR A 270 -8.07 -6.49 5.76
C THR A 270 -7.01 -7.39 5.15
N ARG A 271 -7.06 -8.71 5.43
CA ARG A 271 -6.02 -9.69 5.09
C ARG A 271 -5.60 -9.71 3.62
N ASP A 272 -6.51 -9.38 2.71
CA ASP A 272 -6.28 -9.46 1.25
C ASP A 272 -5.92 -8.09 0.63
N ARG A 273 -5.76 -7.04 1.45
CA ARG A 273 -5.53 -5.66 0.96
C ARG A 273 -4.09 -5.22 1.13
N ILE A 274 -3.45 -4.78 0.05
CA ILE A 274 -2.15 -4.08 0.15
C ILE A 274 -2.47 -2.60 0.27
N VAL A 275 -2.02 -1.96 1.35
CA VAL A 275 -2.32 -0.54 1.61
C VAL A 275 -1.18 0.32 1.07
N PRO A 276 -1.43 1.10 -0.02
CA PRO A 276 -0.41 1.98 -0.58
C PRO A 276 0.09 2.98 0.47
N VAL A 277 1.39 3.23 0.45
CA VAL A 277 2.04 4.29 1.21
C VAL A 277 1.96 5.57 0.38
N VAL A 278 1.52 6.66 0.99
CA VAL A 278 1.63 7.97 0.37
C VAL A 278 3.11 8.36 0.37
N VAL A 279 3.76 8.21 -0.78
CA VAL A 279 5.12 8.71 -0.98
C VAL A 279 5.00 10.21 -1.21
N ILE A 280 5.47 11.01 -0.26
CA ILE A 280 5.59 12.47 -0.36
C ILE A 280 6.91 12.79 -1.05
#